data_AF-A0A9D7N8K6-F1
#
_entry.id   AF-A0A9D7N8K6-F1
#
_cell.length_a   1.000
_cell.length_b   1.000
_cell.length_c   1.000
_cell.angle_alpha   90.00
_cell.angle_beta   90.00
_cell.angle_gamma   90.00
#
_symmetry.space_group_name_H-M   'P 1'
#
loop_
_entity.id
_entity.type
_entity.pdbx_description
1 polymer ?
#
loop_
_entity_poly.entity_id
_entity_poly.type
_entity_poly.pdbx_seq_one_letter_code
_entity_poly.pdbx_strand_id
1 'polypeptide(L)'
;MSEFRSVRMPRALAVLLAALALGRAPLLADDEVRGDLHQARVRVQASYRWPELCHRGWVPVRIALENYGPLAQEVDLRGALPFSSQELELEQTLVLAPGETRELEWLVPLFPSPRRDLSLRIESGFEQDWMGQVGPSHGLDPLVRTALVAGPREISAAAPHWLEAWKSGRGAVGESDAGSRCDWVRATYAELPLSLRALSSLDVVILDAEDALPDERGLELLARYVAAGGTLAVLGAVGAERMSQHAAFAGAFEPRFERARAQRVELRSMGLGLLLVGGSALEELRAEEGELLGRAVAAQRSCVPVLREPGYSGDPRGASAMPMLRDLGHLPVREFLFVLLGFALLIGPINFWLVQRWKRPVLLLVTVPVLSLCFCAGLLAITFSREGFSTIIASRSLTVLDQREQRRATAEWRAFYAPLSPGTALVTRAGTTLHLPAAEPLSSRRPRYVIDGGSGALAGAYLPSRREARHVVIEESACAERLAFDRKGSALRVTNLLGVALRALEVYDSAGARHVLAEPLESGASAELAPASSRSEASSLLLRVESFGYAGTTPLRIPSEPRDLYAAEVEAPPWLDRGPLRGNEISGEHLLLGTLALGELEAR
;
A
#
# COMPACT_ATOMS: atom_id res chain seq x y z
N MET A 1 5.71 10.39 60.00
CA MET A 1 6.79 11.40 60.14
C MET A 1 8.10 10.79 59.65
N SER A 2 8.29 10.70 58.34
CA SER A 2 9.62 10.47 57.75
C SER A 2 9.84 11.51 56.66
N GLU A 3 10.91 12.28 56.84
CA GLU A 3 11.37 13.32 55.93
C GLU A 3 11.92 12.69 54.64
N PHE A 4 11.19 12.83 53.54
CA PHE A 4 11.81 12.70 52.21
C PHE A 4 12.45 14.04 51.86
N ARG A 5 13.77 14.13 52.12
CA ARG A 5 14.62 15.24 51.68
C ARG A 5 14.55 15.38 50.17
N SER A 6 14.06 16.53 49.70
CA SER A 6 14.12 16.97 48.32
C SER A 6 15.58 17.07 47.88
N VAL A 7 16.05 16.13 47.07
CA VAL A 7 17.33 16.25 46.38
C VAL A 7 17.18 17.34 45.33
N ARG A 8 17.74 18.52 45.61
CA ARG A 8 17.85 19.60 44.63
C ARG A 8 18.79 19.13 43.53
N MET A 9 18.22 18.80 42.37
CA MET A 9 19.01 18.59 41.15
C MET A 9 19.88 19.83 40.89
N PRO A 10 21.19 19.67 40.62
CA PRO A 10 22.04 20.79 40.28
C PRO A 10 21.54 21.43 38.98
N ARG A 11 21.42 22.77 38.95
CA ARG A 11 20.94 23.54 37.79
C ARG A 11 21.64 23.18 36.48
N ALA A 12 22.89 22.72 36.52
CA ALA A 12 23.62 22.23 35.35
C ALA A 12 23.00 20.95 34.74
N LEU A 13 22.48 20.04 35.54
CA LEU A 13 21.83 18.80 35.06
C LEU A 13 20.42 19.08 34.53
N ALA A 14 19.70 20.05 35.11
CA ALA A 14 18.43 20.53 34.59
C ALA A 14 18.60 21.28 33.25
N VAL A 15 19.69 22.04 33.08
CA VAL A 15 20.05 22.67 31.79
C VAL A 15 20.53 21.63 30.77
N LEU A 16 21.26 20.58 31.19
CA LEU A 16 21.67 19.49 30.29
C LEU A 16 20.46 18.64 29.85
N LEU A 17 19.53 18.34 30.76
CA LEU A 17 18.27 17.66 30.45
C LEU A 17 17.31 18.55 29.66
N ALA A 18 17.29 19.87 29.91
CA ALA A 18 16.56 20.82 29.08
C ALA A 18 17.22 20.99 27.71
N ALA A 19 18.54 20.87 27.57
CA ALA A 19 19.24 20.86 26.27
C ALA A 19 19.13 19.51 25.54
N LEU A 20 18.85 18.41 26.24
CA LEU A 20 18.49 17.12 25.68
C LEU A 20 16.99 17.01 25.37
N ALA A 21 16.13 17.77 26.07
CA ALA A 21 14.68 17.84 25.84
C ALA A 21 14.28 18.97 24.87
N LEU A 22 15.06 20.04 24.78
CA LEU A 22 15.12 20.95 23.64
C LEU A 22 15.96 20.25 22.59
N GLY A 23 15.41 19.17 22.01
CA GLY A 23 15.92 18.64 20.76
C GLY A 23 16.12 19.83 19.84
N ARG A 24 17.37 20.05 19.41
CA ARG A 24 17.67 20.97 18.32
C ARG A 24 16.60 20.71 17.28
N ALA A 25 15.77 21.72 16.99
CA ALA A 25 14.89 21.65 15.85
C ALA A 25 15.80 21.21 14.70
N PRO A 26 15.54 20.05 14.05
CA PRO A 26 16.17 19.82 12.78
C PRO A 26 15.66 20.95 11.92
N LEU A 27 16.52 21.95 11.68
CA LEU A 27 16.50 22.66 10.42
C LEU A 27 16.45 21.54 9.40
N LEU A 28 15.35 21.48 8.64
CA LEU A 28 15.23 20.67 7.43
C LEU A 28 16.51 20.93 6.65
N ALA A 29 17.50 20.07 6.81
CA ALA A 29 18.61 20.04 5.89
C ALA A 29 17.94 19.51 4.64
N ASP A 30 17.83 20.35 3.61
CA ASP A 30 17.71 19.82 2.27
C ASP A 30 18.88 18.83 2.14
N ASP A 31 18.58 17.53 2.28
CA ASP A 31 19.54 16.46 2.06
C ASP A 31 19.76 16.41 0.56
N GLU A 32 20.59 17.36 0.12
CA GLU A 32 20.96 17.59 -1.24
C GLU A 32 22.41 17.14 -1.40
N VAL A 33 22.61 16.14 -2.24
CA VAL A 33 23.93 15.64 -2.58
C VAL A 33 24.23 16.00 -4.03
N ARG A 34 25.37 16.65 -4.24
CA ARG A 34 25.87 17.03 -5.57
C ARG A 34 27.14 16.27 -5.90
N GLY A 35 27.32 15.97 -7.18
CA GLY A 35 28.47 15.28 -7.71
C GLY A 35 28.75 15.63 -9.16
N ASP A 36 30.01 15.55 -9.56
CA ASP A 36 30.41 15.66 -10.96
C ASP A 36 31.16 14.40 -11.38
N LEU A 37 30.66 13.71 -12.41
CA LEU A 37 31.38 12.65 -13.12
C LEU A 37 32.26 13.30 -14.18
N HIS A 38 33.42 13.83 -13.78
CA HIS A 38 34.28 14.65 -14.65
C HIS A 38 34.67 14.00 -15.98
N GLN A 39 34.89 12.68 -16.00
CA GLN A 39 35.23 11.96 -17.24
C GLN A 39 34.03 11.85 -18.19
N ALA A 40 32.85 11.51 -17.67
CA ALA A 40 31.61 11.44 -18.42
C ALA A 40 31.03 12.83 -18.76
N ARG A 41 31.52 13.89 -18.09
CA ARG A 41 30.98 15.25 -18.15
C ARG A 41 29.49 15.32 -17.81
N VAL A 42 29.11 14.57 -16.78
CA VAL A 42 27.75 14.57 -16.23
C VAL A 42 27.78 15.14 -14.83
N ARG A 43 26.91 16.10 -14.55
CA ARG A 43 26.64 16.60 -13.20
C ARG A 43 25.41 15.91 -12.64
N VAL A 44 25.47 15.57 -11.37
CA VAL A 44 24.41 14.89 -10.63
C VAL A 44 24.02 15.75 -9.44
N GLN A 45 22.72 15.92 -9.26
CA GLN A 45 22.12 16.52 -8.08
C GLN A 45 20.98 15.63 -7.62
N ALA A 46 21.11 15.04 -6.43
CA ALA A 46 20.06 14.25 -5.81
C ALA A 46 19.53 15.01 -4.59
N SER A 47 18.22 15.05 -4.41
CA SER A 47 17.57 15.71 -3.27
C SER A 47 16.44 14.89 -2.69
N TYR A 48 16.30 14.97 -1.37
CA TYR A 48 15.18 14.43 -0.61
C TYR A 48 14.46 15.56 0.12
N ARG A 49 13.23 15.83 -0.30
CA ARG A 49 12.34 16.85 0.31
C ARG A 49 11.04 16.19 0.76
N TRP A 50 11.17 15.23 1.68
CA TRP A 50 10.06 14.41 2.15
C TRP A 50 10.16 14.19 3.66
N PRO A 51 9.09 13.80 4.38
CA PRO A 51 9.20 13.55 5.81
C PRO A 51 10.23 12.46 6.14
N GLU A 52 11.02 12.69 7.18
CA GLU A 52 12.10 11.80 7.64
C GLU A 52 11.56 10.51 8.29
N LEU A 53 10.40 10.59 8.93
CA LEU A 53 9.79 9.51 9.72
C LEU A 53 8.73 8.72 8.94
N CYS A 54 8.83 8.69 7.60
CA CYS A 54 7.95 7.89 6.76
C CYS A 54 8.01 6.40 7.14
N HIS A 55 6.87 5.79 7.44
CA HIS A 55 6.82 4.42 7.96
C HIS A 55 6.12 3.42 7.03
N ARG A 56 5.78 3.82 5.80
CA ARG A 56 5.09 2.98 4.82
C ARG A 56 5.26 3.48 3.40
N GLY A 57 4.82 2.70 2.42
CA GLY A 57 4.68 3.17 1.04
C GLY A 57 5.99 3.43 0.32
N TRP A 58 5.98 4.42 -0.59
CA TRP A 58 7.13 4.80 -1.40
C TRP A 58 7.48 6.27 -1.15
N VAL A 59 8.77 6.57 -1.12
CA VAL A 59 9.27 7.95 -0.99
C VAL A 59 9.91 8.41 -2.30
N PRO A 60 9.67 9.66 -2.73
CA PRO A 60 10.31 10.22 -3.91
C PRO A 60 11.73 10.73 -3.59
N VAL A 61 12.68 10.40 -4.46
CA VAL A 61 14.01 10.99 -4.51
C VAL A 61 14.14 11.68 -5.86
N ARG A 62 14.42 12.98 -5.87
CA ARG A 62 14.60 13.74 -7.12
C ARG A 62 16.05 13.70 -7.54
N ILE A 63 16.30 13.32 -8.79
CA ILE A 63 17.63 13.28 -9.37
C ILE A 63 17.63 14.14 -10.62
N ALA A 64 18.48 15.16 -10.65
CA ALA A 64 18.77 15.95 -11.83
C ALA A 64 20.13 15.53 -12.39
N LEU A 65 20.16 15.21 -13.68
CA LEU A 65 21.36 14.86 -14.43
C LEU A 65 21.56 15.90 -15.53
N GLU A 66 22.75 16.48 -15.60
CA GLU A 66 23.12 17.45 -16.64
C GLU A 66 24.32 16.92 -17.41
N ASN A 67 24.15 16.65 -18.70
CA ASN A 67 25.27 16.33 -19.59
C ASN A 67 25.86 17.62 -20.15
N TYR A 68 26.97 18.09 -19.56
CA TYR A 68 27.71 19.26 -20.05
C TYR A 68 28.81 18.89 -21.07
N GLY A 69 28.82 17.63 -21.53
CA GLY A 69 29.72 17.11 -22.54
C GLY A 69 29.24 17.39 -23.97
N PRO A 70 30.16 17.31 -24.96
CA PRO A 70 29.83 17.49 -26.38
C PRO A 70 29.20 16.24 -27.03
N LEU A 71 29.20 15.10 -26.34
CA LEU A 71 28.70 13.82 -26.83
C LEU A 71 27.54 13.34 -25.96
N ALA A 72 26.64 12.56 -26.54
CA ALA A 72 25.61 11.87 -25.78
C ALA A 72 26.26 10.90 -24.78
N GLN A 73 25.68 10.80 -23.59
CA GLN A 73 26.18 9.96 -22.51
C GLN A 73 25.12 8.93 -22.14
N GLU A 74 25.53 7.68 -22.04
CA GLU A 74 24.75 6.63 -21.39
C GLU A 74 25.13 6.60 -19.91
N VAL A 75 24.10 6.68 -19.06
CA VAL A 75 24.21 6.77 -17.61
C VAL A 75 23.37 5.66 -17.00
N ASP A 76 24.02 4.78 -16.26
CA ASP A 76 23.41 3.73 -15.46
C ASP A 76 23.28 4.20 -14.01
N LEU A 77 22.05 4.44 -13.60
CA LEU A 77 21.72 4.79 -12.23
C LEU A 77 21.46 3.50 -11.45
N ARG A 78 22.17 3.30 -10.34
CA ARG A 78 21.95 2.22 -9.38
C ARG A 78 21.70 2.77 -7.98
N GLY A 79 20.51 2.58 -7.43
CA GLY A 79 20.20 2.86 -6.03
C GLY A 79 20.32 1.59 -5.21
N ALA A 80 21.10 1.60 -4.13
CA ALA A 80 21.16 0.50 -3.19
C ALA A 80 20.82 0.98 -1.78
N LEU A 81 20.01 0.20 -1.06
CA LEU A 81 19.86 0.39 0.38
C LEU A 81 20.71 -0.68 1.08
N PRO A 82 21.85 -0.32 1.70
CA PRO A 82 22.74 -1.27 2.34
C PRO A 82 22.10 -1.78 3.64
N PHE A 83 21.32 -2.87 3.56
CA PHE A 83 20.77 -3.52 4.74
C PHE A 83 21.63 -4.70 5.20
N SER A 84 21.63 -4.99 6.50
CA SER A 84 22.29 -6.19 7.03
C SER A 84 21.57 -7.49 6.65
N SER A 85 20.30 -7.41 6.25
CA SER A 85 19.42 -8.57 6.02
C SER A 85 18.67 -8.57 4.68
N GLN A 86 18.70 -7.51 3.87
CA GLN A 86 18.03 -7.42 2.54
C GLN A 86 18.88 -6.59 1.58
N GLU A 87 18.69 -6.75 0.28
CA GLU A 87 19.33 -5.90 -0.73
C GLU A 87 18.22 -5.34 -1.62
N LEU A 88 17.99 -4.03 -1.55
CA LEU A 88 17.18 -3.34 -2.55
C LEU A 88 18.12 -2.76 -3.58
N GLU A 89 17.86 -3.06 -4.85
CA GLU A 89 18.51 -2.45 -6.00
C GLU A 89 17.46 -1.77 -6.87
N LEU A 90 17.67 -0.50 -7.16
CA LEU A 90 16.97 0.25 -8.18
C LEU A 90 17.91 0.44 -9.35
N GLU A 91 17.47 0.11 -10.56
CA GLU A 91 18.30 0.21 -11.76
C GLU A 91 17.56 1.02 -12.82
N GLN A 92 18.24 1.99 -13.45
CA GLN A 92 17.71 2.71 -14.59
C GLN A 92 18.84 3.17 -15.51
N THR A 93 18.74 2.83 -16.79
CA THR A 93 19.66 3.30 -17.84
C THR A 93 19.02 4.46 -18.59
N LEU A 94 19.78 5.54 -18.79
CA LEU A 94 19.34 6.74 -19.48
C LEU A 94 20.39 7.18 -20.51
N VAL A 95 19.92 7.65 -21.66
CA VAL A 95 20.77 8.36 -22.63
C VAL A 95 20.48 9.86 -22.53
N LEU A 96 21.51 10.66 -22.25
CA LEU A 96 21.47 12.12 -22.15
C LEU A 96 22.11 12.75 -23.38
N ALA A 97 21.38 13.59 -24.11
CA ALA A 97 21.92 14.35 -25.23
C ALA A 97 22.92 15.43 -24.76
N PRO A 98 23.81 15.93 -25.64
CA PRO A 98 24.71 17.03 -25.31
C PRO A 98 23.94 18.27 -24.82
N GLY A 99 24.30 18.80 -23.65
CA GLY A 99 23.62 19.95 -23.04
C GLY A 99 22.25 19.64 -22.44
N GLU A 100 21.80 18.37 -22.43
CA GLU A 100 20.52 18.00 -21.84
C GLU A 100 20.60 18.01 -20.32
N THR A 101 19.63 18.66 -19.67
CA THR A 101 19.30 18.46 -18.27
C THR A 101 18.05 17.60 -18.19
N ARG A 102 18.13 16.49 -17.48
CA ARG A 102 17.00 15.60 -17.23
C ARG A 102 16.76 15.47 -15.74
N GLU A 103 15.55 15.82 -15.33
CA GLU A 103 15.05 15.58 -13.98
C GLU A 103 14.21 14.31 -13.96
N LEU A 104 14.40 13.48 -12.94
CA LEU A 104 13.62 12.27 -12.72
C LEU A 104 13.25 12.12 -11.24
N GLU A 105 12.08 11.53 -11.02
CA GLU A 105 11.58 11.15 -9.70
C GLU A 105 11.78 9.64 -9.53
N TRP A 106 12.72 9.27 -8.67
CA TRP A 106 12.95 7.89 -8.26
C TRP A 106 12.09 7.53 -7.06
N LEU A 107 11.26 6.51 -7.23
CA LEU A 107 10.37 6.03 -6.18
C LEU A 107 11.03 4.88 -5.45
N VAL A 108 11.38 5.11 -4.18
CA VAL A 108 12.04 4.13 -3.33
C VAL A 108 11.01 3.55 -2.36
N PRO A 109 10.73 2.24 -2.38
CA PRO A 109 9.83 1.64 -1.41
C PRO A 109 10.50 1.61 -0.04
N LEU A 110 9.73 1.89 0.99
CA LEU A 110 10.22 1.80 2.36
C LEU A 110 10.24 0.35 2.84
N PHE A 111 11.28 0.02 3.58
CA PHE A 111 11.47 -1.26 4.26
C PHE A 111 11.55 -1.05 5.79
N PRO A 112 11.22 -2.07 6.60
CA PRO A 112 11.40 -2.02 8.04
C PRO A 112 12.89 -2.13 8.36
N SER A 113 13.60 -1.00 8.29
CA SER A 113 15.04 -0.90 8.54
C SER A 113 15.36 0.37 9.34
N PRO A 114 16.34 0.29 10.26
CA PRO A 114 16.82 1.43 11.03
C PRO A 114 17.64 2.43 10.21
N ARG A 115 18.17 2.02 9.04
CA ARG A 115 18.86 2.90 8.07
C ARG A 115 18.18 2.83 6.71
N ARG A 116 17.98 4.00 6.11
CA ARG A 116 17.14 4.20 4.92
C ARG A 116 17.69 5.24 3.95
N ASP A 117 18.90 5.71 4.23
CA ASP A 117 19.71 6.47 3.31
C ASP A 117 19.97 5.61 2.06
N LEU A 118 19.41 6.04 0.93
CA LEU A 118 19.66 5.46 -0.38
C LEU A 118 21.08 5.77 -0.78
N SER A 119 21.92 4.73 -0.85
CA SER A 119 23.22 4.82 -1.50
C SER A 119 22.99 4.86 -3.01
N LEU A 120 23.05 6.07 -3.57
CA LEU A 120 23.05 6.28 -5.01
C LEU A 120 24.45 5.98 -5.54
N ARG A 121 24.51 5.14 -6.56
CA ARG A 121 25.69 4.84 -7.35
C ARG A 121 25.37 5.14 -8.81
N ILE A 122 26.21 5.94 -9.46
CA ILE A 122 26.00 6.32 -10.86
C ILE A 122 27.22 5.88 -11.65
N GLU A 123 26.95 5.03 -12.65
CA GLU A 123 27.94 4.49 -13.58
C GLU A 123 27.74 5.13 -14.97
N SER A 124 28.84 5.42 -15.65
CA SER A 124 28.85 5.77 -17.07
C SER A 124 30.02 5.04 -17.69
N GLY A 125 29.85 4.51 -18.91
CA GLY A 125 30.65 3.45 -19.55
C GLY A 125 32.18 3.63 -19.68
N PHE A 126 32.79 4.60 -19.00
CA PHE A 126 34.23 4.90 -19.04
C PHE A 126 35.02 4.56 -17.76
N GLU A 127 34.51 4.68 -16.51
CA GLU A 127 35.08 4.17 -15.23
C GLU A 127 34.33 4.76 -13.99
N GLN A 128 34.63 4.25 -12.77
CA GLN A 128 33.82 4.22 -11.52
C GLN A 128 33.13 5.49 -10.96
N ASP A 129 31.85 5.29 -10.64
CA ASP A 129 31.10 5.54 -9.38
C ASP A 129 31.20 6.90 -8.70
N TRP A 130 30.30 7.83 -9.07
CA TRP A 130 29.83 8.76 -8.05
C TRP A 130 28.97 7.98 -7.05
N MET A 131 29.26 8.15 -5.75
CA MET A 131 28.46 7.59 -4.66
C MET A 131 27.96 8.71 -3.76
N GLY A 132 26.65 8.79 -3.58
CA GLY A 132 25.98 9.72 -2.68
C GLY A 132 25.00 8.99 -1.79
N GLN A 133 24.64 9.58 -0.65
CA GLN A 133 23.60 9.06 0.24
C GLN A 133 22.48 10.09 0.36
N VAL A 134 21.26 9.71 0.02
CA VAL A 134 20.09 10.60 0.05
C VAL A 134 18.87 9.84 0.56
N GLY A 135 17.94 10.51 1.23
CA GLY A 135 16.75 9.86 1.77
C GLY A 135 16.65 10.00 3.28
N PRO A 136 15.65 9.37 3.90
CA PRO A 136 15.38 9.57 5.32
C PRO A 136 16.54 9.07 6.17
N SER A 137 17.07 9.98 6.98
CA SER A 137 18.18 9.76 7.92
C SER A 137 17.72 9.14 9.25
N HIS A 138 16.42 9.21 9.54
CA HIS A 138 15.83 8.72 10.79
C HIS A 138 15.16 7.34 10.66
N GLY A 139 15.11 6.61 11.79
CA GLY A 139 14.50 5.28 11.88
C GLY A 139 12.97 5.29 11.79
N LEU A 140 12.37 4.10 11.82
CA LEU A 140 10.91 3.96 11.91
C LEU A 140 10.38 4.49 13.23
N ASP A 141 9.38 5.37 13.18
CA ASP A 141 8.43 5.51 14.28
C ASP A 141 7.00 5.27 13.74
N PRO A 142 6.42 4.06 13.93
CA PRO A 142 5.08 3.75 13.45
C PRO A 142 3.98 4.52 14.20
N LEU A 143 4.33 5.25 15.26
CA LEU A 143 3.42 6.13 15.98
C LEU A 143 3.47 7.57 15.45
N VAL A 144 4.48 7.91 14.64
CA VAL A 144 4.59 9.23 14.01
C VAL A 144 3.85 9.23 12.68
N ARG A 145 2.97 10.20 12.53
CA ARG A 145 2.25 10.45 11.28
C ARG A 145 3.06 11.32 10.35
N THR A 146 2.86 11.15 9.06
CA THR A 146 3.58 11.92 8.04
C THR A 146 2.63 12.81 7.27
N ALA A 147 3.00 14.09 7.13
CA ALA A 147 2.21 15.06 6.42
C ALA A 147 3.02 15.82 5.36
N LEU A 148 2.37 16.11 4.24
CA LEU A 148 2.85 17.07 3.25
C LEU A 148 1.96 18.30 3.30
N VAL A 149 2.53 19.47 3.58
CA VAL A 149 1.80 20.74 3.54
C VAL A 149 2.20 21.48 2.27
N ALA A 150 1.25 21.63 1.35
CA ALA A 150 1.50 22.24 0.04
C ALA A 150 0.70 23.53 -0.16
N GLY A 151 1.32 24.55 -0.77
CA GLY A 151 0.67 25.82 -1.08
C GLY A 151 1.10 26.38 -2.45
N PRO A 152 0.47 27.46 -2.94
CA PRO A 152 0.83 28.07 -4.22
C PRO A 152 2.17 28.80 -4.18
N ARG A 153 2.66 29.12 -2.99
CA ARG A 153 3.95 29.75 -2.71
C ARG A 153 4.62 29.02 -1.56
N GLU A 154 5.89 29.33 -1.36
CA GLU A 154 6.62 28.84 -0.21
C GLU A 154 5.93 29.31 1.08
N ILE A 155 5.47 28.36 1.89
CA ILE A 155 4.76 28.64 3.14
C ILE A 155 5.76 29.22 4.14
N SER A 156 5.44 30.39 4.71
CA SER A 156 6.28 31.15 5.65
C SER A 156 6.92 30.27 6.72
N ALA A 157 8.19 30.53 7.06
CA ALA A 157 9.00 29.73 8.00
C ALA A 157 8.29 29.40 9.33
N ALA A 158 7.43 30.28 9.85
CA ALA A 158 6.64 30.02 11.04
C ALA A 158 5.55 28.98 10.74
N ALA A 159 5.72 27.75 11.22
CA ALA A 159 4.65 26.76 11.16
C ALA A 159 3.46 27.25 12.01
N PRO A 160 2.21 27.01 11.58
CA PRO A 160 1.05 27.28 12.42
C PRO A 160 1.23 26.60 13.80
N HIS A 161 0.90 27.33 14.86
CA HIS A 161 1.09 26.87 16.24
C HIS A 161 0.47 25.49 16.51
N TRP A 162 -0.65 25.16 15.85
CA TRP A 162 -1.32 23.87 15.98
C TRP A 162 -0.54 22.71 15.32
N LEU A 163 0.23 22.99 14.26
CA LEU A 163 1.08 22.01 13.59
C LEU A 163 2.31 21.69 14.46
N GLU A 164 2.85 22.69 15.16
CA GLU A 164 3.86 22.48 16.21
C GLU A 164 3.29 21.73 17.43
N ALA A 165 2.03 21.98 17.76
CA ALA A 165 1.31 21.25 18.79
C ALA A 165 1.22 19.75 18.45
N TRP A 166 0.87 19.42 17.20
CA TRP A 166 0.94 18.05 16.65
C TRP A 166 2.34 17.47 16.68
N LYS A 167 3.36 18.22 16.25
CA LYS A 167 4.75 17.73 16.26
C LYS A 167 5.20 17.34 17.66
N SER A 168 4.82 18.14 18.67
CA SER A 168 5.14 17.87 20.07
C SER A 168 4.22 16.85 20.75
N GLY A 169 3.18 16.35 20.06
CA GLY A 169 2.17 15.46 20.62
C GLY A 169 1.28 16.13 21.67
N ARG A 170 1.34 17.47 21.81
CA ARG A 170 0.55 18.24 22.76
C ARG A 170 -0.64 18.84 22.02
N GLY A 171 -1.81 18.22 22.09
CA GLY A 171 -3.07 18.83 21.62
C GLY A 171 -3.92 18.02 20.66
N ALA A 172 -3.52 16.81 20.27
CA ALA A 172 -4.40 15.91 19.53
C ALA A 172 -5.09 14.93 20.50
N VAL A 173 -6.38 15.18 20.73
CA VAL A 173 -7.41 14.23 21.17
C VAL A 173 -7.09 13.48 22.49
N GLY A 174 -7.38 14.12 23.63
CA GLY A 174 -7.41 13.48 24.95
C GLY A 174 -6.05 13.04 25.50
N GLU A 175 -5.83 13.20 26.81
CA GLU A 175 -4.58 12.84 27.51
C GLU A 175 -4.16 11.36 27.41
N SER A 176 -4.98 10.48 26.79
CA SER A 176 -4.71 9.04 26.70
C SER A 176 -4.07 8.56 25.39
N ASP A 177 -4.10 9.33 24.29
CA ASP A 177 -3.52 8.89 23.01
C ASP A 177 -2.12 9.48 22.79
N ALA A 178 -1.10 8.82 23.36
CA ALA A 178 0.31 9.12 23.18
C ALA A 178 0.85 8.96 21.73
N GLY A 179 -0.03 8.80 20.73
CA GLY A 179 0.27 8.46 19.34
C GLY A 179 0.12 9.60 18.32
N SER A 180 0.12 10.85 18.77
CA SER A 180 -0.24 12.01 17.95
C SER A 180 0.94 12.85 17.46
N ARG A 181 2.15 12.26 17.39
CA ARG A 181 3.30 12.97 16.80
C ARG A 181 3.16 13.01 15.29
N CYS A 182 3.49 14.14 14.69
CA CYS A 182 3.49 14.29 13.24
C CYS A 182 4.83 14.85 12.76
N ASP A 183 5.43 14.16 11.80
CA ASP A 183 6.52 14.65 10.98
C ASP A 183 5.95 15.22 9.68
N TRP A 184 6.43 16.37 9.25
CA TRP A 184 5.84 17.06 8.11
C TRP A 184 6.87 17.84 7.32
N VAL A 185 6.62 17.95 6.03
CA VAL A 185 7.43 18.73 5.09
C VAL A 185 6.56 19.75 4.36
N ARG A 186 7.18 20.82 3.88
CA ARG A 186 6.53 21.82 3.02
C ARG A 186 6.87 21.58 1.57
N ALA A 187 5.92 21.91 0.72
CA ALA A 187 6.10 21.95 -0.73
C ALA A 187 5.32 23.11 -1.31
N THR A 188 5.74 23.57 -2.48
CA THR A 188 4.87 24.31 -3.39
C THR A 188 4.01 23.33 -4.19
N TYR A 189 2.94 23.80 -4.82
CA TYR A 189 2.15 22.96 -5.73
C TYR A 189 2.97 22.40 -6.89
N ALA A 190 3.97 23.14 -7.38
CA ALA A 190 4.89 22.67 -8.41
C ALA A 190 5.80 21.52 -7.93
N GLU A 191 5.97 21.39 -6.61
CA GLU A 191 6.75 20.33 -5.99
C GLU A 191 5.89 19.14 -5.54
N LEU A 192 4.58 19.13 -5.80
CA LEU A 192 3.78 17.93 -5.59
C LEU A 192 4.36 16.78 -6.43
N PRO A 193 4.41 15.55 -5.88
CA PRO A 193 4.93 14.41 -6.63
C PRO A 193 4.07 14.13 -7.86
N LEU A 194 4.64 13.45 -8.85
CA LEU A 194 3.93 13.14 -10.10
C LEU A 194 3.24 11.78 -10.06
N SER A 195 3.44 11.01 -8.99
CA SER A 195 3.00 9.63 -8.86
C SER A 195 2.22 9.37 -7.57
N LEU A 196 1.16 8.58 -7.69
CA LEU A 196 0.36 8.10 -6.56
C LEU A 196 1.21 7.29 -5.57
N ARG A 197 2.26 6.60 -6.05
CA ARG A 197 3.18 5.83 -5.21
C ARG A 197 3.90 6.72 -4.19
N ALA A 198 4.38 7.90 -4.60
CA ALA A 198 5.05 8.81 -3.68
C ALA A 198 4.13 9.23 -2.52
N LEU A 199 2.87 9.57 -2.83
CA LEU A 199 1.89 9.96 -1.83
C LEU A 199 1.52 8.82 -0.87
N SER A 200 1.75 7.55 -1.25
CA SER A 200 1.40 6.40 -0.41
C SER A 200 2.21 6.31 0.89
N SER A 201 3.33 7.03 0.99
CA SER A 201 4.11 7.12 2.23
C SER A 201 3.54 8.10 3.25
N LEU A 202 2.65 9.00 2.81
CA LEU A 202 2.03 10.03 3.66
C LEU A 202 0.76 9.52 4.34
N ASP A 203 0.53 10.00 5.57
CA ASP A 203 -0.78 9.94 6.22
C ASP A 203 -1.72 11.01 5.66
N VAL A 204 -1.25 12.24 5.57
CA VAL A 204 -2.10 13.35 5.13
C VAL A 204 -1.39 14.28 4.16
N VAL A 205 -2.12 14.77 3.18
CA VAL A 205 -1.73 15.93 2.38
C VAL A 205 -2.63 17.09 2.80
N ILE A 206 -2.03 18.24 3.11
CA ILE A 206 -2.72 19.45 3.53
C ILE A 206 -2.45 20.52 2.48
N LEU A 207 -3.50 21.04 1.85
CA LEU A 207 -3.40 22.13 0.89
C LEU A 207 -3.78 23.45 1.56
N ASP A 208 -2.89 24.43 1.46
CA ASP A 208 -3.19 25.83 1.73
C ASP A 208 -3.82 26.45 0.48
N ALA A 209 -5.14 26.35 0.42
CA ALA A 209 -5.97 26.70 -0.71
C ALA A 209 -6.72 28.03 -0.52
N GLU A 210 -6.15 28.96 0.26
CA GLU A 210 -6.71 30.31 0.44
C GLU A 210 -6.70 31.10 -0.89
N ASP A 211 -5.57 31.08 -1.60
CA ASP A 211 -5.40 31.84 -2.84
C ASP A 211 -5.65 31.01 -4.10
N ALA A 212 -5.21 29.75 -4.10
CA ALA A 212 -5.23 28.89 -5.28
C ALA A 212 -5.21 27.41 -4.91
N LEU A 213 -5.65 26.58 -5.86
CA LEU A 213 -5.49 25.13 -5.83
C LEU A 213 -4.34 24.69 -6.76
N PRO A 214 -3.84 23.46 -6.61
CA PRO A 214 -3.00 22.82 -7.63
C PRO A 214 -3.65 22.86 -9.01
N ASP A 215 -2.85 22.61 -10.05
CA ASP A 215 -3.37 22.43 -11.40
C ASP A 215 -4.25 21.17 -11.51
N GLU A 216 -4.94 21.02 -12.65
CA GLU A 216 -5.86 19.90 -12.90
C GLU A 216 -5.19 18.55 -12.64
N ARG A 217 -3.94 18.38 -13.12
CA ARG A 217 -3.18 17.15 -12.94
C ARG A 217 -2.88 16.87 -11.47
N GLY A 218 -2.51 17.89 -10.70
CA GLY A 218 -2.30 17.78 -9.25
C GLY A 218 -3.59 17.42 -8.52
N LEU A 219 -4.71 18.05 -8.88
CA LEU A 219 -6.03 17.76 -8.29
C LEU A 219 -6.51 16.35 -8.62
N GLU A 220 -6.36 15.90 -9.87
CA GLU A 220 -6.62 14.52 -10.26
C GLU A 220 -5.76 13.53 -9.46
N LEU A 221 -4.46 13.79 -9.33
CA LEU A 221 -3.57 12.93 -8.55
C LEU A 221 -4.00 12.85 -7.07
N LEU A 222 -4.37 13.98 -6.47
CA LEU A 222 -4.84 14.05 -5.09
C LEU A 222 -6.19 13.35 -4.90
N ALA A 223 -7.10 13.48 -5.86
CA ALA A 223 -8.36 12.73 -5.86
C ALA A 223 -8.11 11.21 -5.87
N ARG A 224 -7.14 10.76 -6.68
CA ARG A 224 -6.73 9.34 -6.74
C ARG A 224 -6.07 8.89 -5.44
N TYR A 225 -5.28 9.77 -4.82
CA TYR A 225 -4.69 9.51 -3.50
C TYR A 225 -5.75 9.31 -2.43
N VAL A 226 -6.75 10.19 -2.34
CA VAL A 226 -7.87 10.02 -1.40
C VAL A 226 -8.63 8.74 -1.72
N ALA A 227 -9.00 8.52 -2.99
CA ALA A 227 -9.72 7.32 -3.39
C ALA A 227 -8.95 6.04 -3.02
N ALA A 228 -7.63 6.04 -3.09
CA ALA A 228 -6.75 4.93 -2.73
C ALA A 228 -6.52 4.74 -1.20
N GLY A 229 -7.14 5.56 -0.34
CA GLY A 229 -7.02 5.45 1.12
C GLY A 229 -6.20 6.54 1.81
N GLY A 230 -5.79 7.56 1.07
CA GLY A 230 -5.15 8.77 1.60
C GLY A 230 -6.10 9.68 2.36
N THR A 231 -5.53 10.63 3.10
CA THR A 231 -6.29 11.74 3.71
C THR A 231 -5.87 13.04 3.04
N LEU A 232 -6.82 13.80 2.50
CA LEU A 232 -6.58 15.13 1.96
C LEU A 232 -7.31 16.16 2.82
N ALA A 233 -6.61 17.20 3.25
CA ALA A 233 -7.18 18.38 3.87
C ALA A 233 -7.03 19.58 2.92
N VAL A 234 -8.11 20.26 2.62
CA VAL A 234 -8.14 21.47 1.78
C VAL A 234 -8.62 22.61 2.65
N LEU A 235 -7.75 23.59 2.90
CA LEU A 235 -8.01 24.67 3.84
C LEU A 235 -7.98 26.01 3.10
N GLY A 236 -8.99 26.84 3.32
CA GLY A 236 -9.17 28.14 2.69
C GLY A 236 -10.49 28.23 1.95
N ALA A 237 -11.14 29.39 2.02
CA ALA A 237 -12.52 29.57 1.53
C ALA A 237 -12.64 29.32 0.01
N VAL A 238 -11.69 29.85 -0.75
CA VAL A 238 -11.64 29.71 -2.22
C VAL A 238 -11.43 28.24 -2.60
N GLY A 239 -10.48 27.58 -1.94
CA GLY A 239 -10.20 26.16 -2.13
C GLY A 239 -11.41 25.28 -1.87
N ALA A 240 -12.11 25.49 -0.76
CA ALA A 240 -13.30 24.73 -0.39
C ALA A 240 -14.40 24.84 -1.46
N GLU A 241 -14.71 26.05 -1.91
CA GLU A 241 -15.71 26.28 -2.95
C GLU A 241 -15.32 25.62 -4.26
N ARG A 242 -14.09 25.85 -4.74
CA ARG A 242 -13.61 25.26 -6.00
C ARG A 242 -13.52 23.74 -5.95
N MET A 243 -13.12 23.18 -4.81
CA MET A 243 -13.04 21.73 -4.63
C MET A 243 -14.42 21.07 -4.78
N SER A 244 -15.47 21.72 -4.31
CA SER A 244 -16.86 21.22 -4.45
C SER A 244 -17.37 21.21 -5.89
N GLN A 245 -16.80 22.06 -6.75
CA GLN A 245 -17.16 22.20 -8.16
C GLN A 245 -16.29 21.34 -9.08
N HIS A 246 -15.15 20.86 -8.57
CA HIS A 246 -14.20 20.08 -9.36
C HIS A 246 -14.74 18.67 -9.64
N ALA A 247 -14.73 18.24 -10.90
CA ALA A 247 -15.32 16.97 -11.33
C ALA A 247 -14.78 15.76 -10.54
N ALA A 248 -13.46 15.70 -10.32
CA ALA A 248 -12.82 14.62 -9.58
C ALA A 248 -13.27 14.47 -8.10
N PHE A 249 -13.88 15.51 -7.50
CA PHE A 249 -14.29 15.55 -6.10
C PHE A 249 -15.79 15.76 -5.91
N ALA A 250 -16.53 16.22 -6.93
CA ALA A 250 -17.95 16.54 -6.86
C ALA A 250 -18.76 15.43 -6.19
N GLY A 251 -18.49 14.18 -6.56
CA GLY A 251 -19.16 13.02 -5.99
C GLY A 251 -19.01 12.86 -4.47
N ALA A 252 -17.95 13.38 -3.84
CA ALA A 252 -17.72 13.33 -2.39
C ALA A 252 -18.50 14.39 -1.60
N PHE A 253 -19.02 15.42 -2.27
CA PHE A 253 -19.79 16.50 -1.64
C PHE A 253 -21.27 16.17 -1.43
N GLU A 254 -21.73 15.00 -1.88
CA GLU A 254 -23.08 14.55 -1.54
C GLU A 254 -23.27 14.36 -0.03
N PRO A 255 -24.46 14.67 0.53
CA PRO A 255 -24.71 14.60 1.97
C PRO A 255 -24.41 13.23 2.61
N ARG A 256 -24.61 12.13 1.87
CA ARG A 256 -24.38 10.76 2.35
C ARG A 256 -22.92 10.43 2.66
N PHE A 257 -21.97 11.21 2.14
CA PHE A 257 -20.54 11.01 2.40
C PHE A 257 -20.01 11.90 3.54
N GLU A 258 -20.81 12.81 4.07
CA GLU A 258 -20.45 13.61 5.24
C GLU A 258 -20.36 12.71 6.49
N ARG A 259 -19.23 12.80 7.21
CA ARG A 259 -18.93 12.03 8.42
C ARG A 259 -19.07 12.83 9.68
N ALA A 260 -18.59 14.07 9.61
CA ALA A 260 -18.56 14.99 10.73
C ALA A 260 -18.43 16.41 10.18
N ARG A 261 -18.89 17.37 10.97
CA ARG A 261 -18.75 18.80 10.70
C ARG A 261 -18.38 19.50 11.99
N ALA A 262 -17.40 20.40 11.92
CA ALA A 262 -17.05 21.30 13.00
C ALA A 262 -16.89 22.70 12.42
N GLN A 263 -17.80 23.61 12.79
CA GLN A 263 -17.81 24.98 12.29
C GLN A 263 -17.81 25.05 10.75
N ARG A 264 -16.69 25.47 10.15
CA ARG A 264 -16.48 25.64 8.70
C ARG A 264 -15.72 24.48 8.06
N VAL A 265 -15.45 23.43 8.82
CA VAL A 265 -14.72 22.24 8.36
C VAL A 265 -15.65 21.05 8.29
N GLU A 266 -15.66 20.40 7.14
CA GLU A 266 -16.41 19.19 6.85
C GLU A 266 -15.45 18.02 6.62
N LEU A 267 -15.72 16.89 7.27
CA LEU A 267 -15.03 15.63 7.02
C LEU A 267 -15.95 14.73 6.19
N ARG A 268 -15.45 14.27 5.06
CA ARG A 268 -16.17 13.47 4.07
C ARG A 268 -15.40 12.20 3.71
N SER A 269 -16.10 11.17 3.27
CA SER A 269 -15.49 9.97 2.70
C SER A 269 -15.45 10.02 1.19
N MET A 270 -14.37 9.51 0.61
CA MET A 270 -14.19 9.42 -0.84
C MET A 270 -13.34 8.20 -1.17
N GLY A 271 -13.90 7.25 -1.93
CA GLY A 271 -13.27 5.95 -2.17
C GLY A 271 -12.93 5.26 -0.85
N LEU A 272 -11.68 4.79 -0.72
CA LEU A 272 -11.14 4.21 0.50
C LEU A 272 -10.58 5.25 1.48
N GLY A 273 -10.63 6.56 1.20
CA GLY A 273 -9.98 7.58 2.04
C GLY A 273 -10.91 8.64 2.61
N LEU A 274 -10.29 9.73 3.06
CA LEU A 274 -10.95 10.84 3.74
C LEU A 274 -10.59 12.18 3.08
N LEU A 275 -11.61 13.01 2.91
CA LEU A 275 -11.51 14.37 2.41
C LEU A 275 -11.98 15.32 3.50
N LEU A 276 -11.11 16.22 3.95
CA LEU A 276 -11.43 17.29 4.87
C LEU A 276 -11.40 18.61 4.10
N VAL A 277 -12.46 19.40 4.20
CA VAL A 277 -12.59 20.67 3.47
C VAL A 277 -13.00 21.74 4.46
N GLY A 278 -12.20 22.81 4.55
CA GLY A 278 -12.36 23.88 5.52
C GLY A 278 -12.27 25.25 4.88
N GLY A 279 -13.19 26.16 5.25
CA GLY A 279 -13.14 27.54 4.77
C GLY A 279 -12.16 28.46 5.52
N SER A 280 -11.48 27.96 6.55
CA SER A 280 -10.48 28.71 7.32
C SER A 280 -9.10 28.57 6.67
N ALA A 281 -8.35 29.66 6.56
CA ALA A 281 -6.96 29.62 6.13
C ALA A 281 -6.11 28.76 7.09
N LEU A 282 -5.01 28.20 6.59
CA LEU A 282 -4.15 27.29 7.36
C LEU A 282 -3.66 27.90 8.69
N GLU A 283 -3.35 29.20 8.68
CA GLU A 283 -2.86 29.94 9.85
C GLU A 283 -3.98 30.32 10.85
N GLU A 284 -5.23 30.36 10.38
CA GLU A 284 -6.41 30.79 11.15
C GLU A 284 -7.21 29.63 11.74
N LEU A 285 -6.77 28.39 11.52
CA LEU A 285 -7.42 27.19 12.03
C LEU A 285 -7.64 27.28 13.55
N ARG A 286 -8.91 27.17 13.95
CA ARG A 286 -9.30 27.16 15.36
C ARG A 286 -8.96 25.81 15.99
N ALA A 287 -8.88 25.78 17.32
CA ALA A 287 -8.57 24.55 18.08
C ALA A 287 -9.52 23.38 17.74
N GLU A 288 -10.84 23.64 17.63
CA GLU A 288 -11.83 22.61 17.28
C GLU A 288 -11.65 22.07 15.85
N GLU A 289 -11.27 22.92 14.90
CA GLU A 289 -11.02 22.56 13.51
C GLU A 289 -9.73 21.73 13.40
N GLY A 290 -8.68 22.15 14.11
CA GLY A 290 -7.44 21.37 14.26
C GLY A 290 -7.66 20.02 14.96
N GLU A 291 -8.58 19.95 15.94
CA GLU A 291 -8.95 18.68 16.58
C GLU A 291 -9.70 17.75 15.61
N LEU A 292 -10.62 18.28 14.79
CA LEU A 292 -11.28 17.47 13.76
C LEU A 292 -10.27 16.92 12.75
N LEU A 293 -9.33 17.75 12.28
CA LEU A 293 -8.24 17.31 11.41
C LEU A 293 -7.37 16.25 12.12
N GLY A 294 -7.08 16.43 13.40
CA GLY A 294 -6.29 15.48 14.20
C GLY A 294 -7.01 14.15 14.34
N ARG A 295 -8.33 14.18 14.58
CA ARG A 295 -9.18 13.00 14.58
C ARG A 295 -9.24 12.34 13.22
N ALA A 296 -9.29 13.09 12.11
CA ALA A 296 -9.28 12.52 10.77
C ALA A 296 -7.96 11.76 10.49
N VAL A 297 -6.81 12.36 10.81
CA VAL A 297 -5.49 11.72 10.67
C VAL A 297 -5.34 10.53 11.64
N ALA A 298 -5.83 10.67 12.88
CA ALA A 298 -5.83 9.57 13.86
C ALA A 298 -6.70 8.40 13.38
N ALA A 299 -7.91 8.70 12.91
CA ALA A 299 -8.89 7.75 12.39
C ALA A 299 -8.49 7.17 11.03
N GLN A 300 -7.52 7.77 10.32
CA GLN A 300 -7.02 7.23 9.07
C GLN A 300 -6.44 5.83 9.30
N ARG A 301 -7.14 4.85 8.77
CA ARG A 301 -6.73 3.46 8.74
C ARG A 301 -6.29 3.15 7.32
N SER A 302 -5.03 3.51 7.01
CA SER A 302 -4.47 3.34 5.68
C SER A 302 -4.52 1.87 5.27
N CYS A 303 -4.90 1.62 4.01
CA CYS A 303 -4.75 0.31 3.40
C CYS A 303 -3.28 -0.05 3.17
N VAL A 304 -2.38 0.96 3.17
CA VAL A 304 -0.93 0.73 3.07
C VAL A 304 -0.42 0.21 4.40
N PRO A 305 0.24 -0.97 4.44
CA PRO A 305 0.72 -1.57 5.67
C PRO A 305 1.80 -0.68 6.30
N VAL A 306 1.69 -0.45 7.62
CA VAL A 306 2.70 0.24 8.41
C VAL A 306 3.86 -0.72 8.69
N LEU A 307 5.08 -0.29 8.36
CA LEU A 307 6.29 -1.04 8.62
C LEU A 307 6.66 -0.93 10.10
N ARG A 308 7.11 -2.04 10.69
CA ARG A 308 7.57 -2.10 12.08
C ARG A 308 8.90 -2.81 12.17
N GLU A 309 9.72 -2.36 13.11
CA GLU A 309 10.90 -3.11 13.51
C GLU A 309 10.50 -4.39 14.26
N PRO A 310 11.25 -5.50 14.07
CA PRO A 310 11.04 -6.73 14.83
C PRO A 310 11.12 -6.47 16.35
N GLY A 311 10.06 -6.84 17.09
CA GLY A 311 10.03 -6.74 18.55
C GLY A 311 8.98 -5.80 19.14
N TYR A 312 8.27 -5.01 18.31
CA TYR A 312 7.15 -4.18 18.78
C TYR A 312 5.87 -5.02 18.94
N SER A 313 5.27 -5.02 20.13
CA SER A 313 3.98 -5.70 20.37
C SER A 313 2.81 -4.83 19.87
N GLY A 314 1.82 -5.46 19.24
CA GLY A 314 0.61 -4.83 18.70
C GLY A 314 0.41 -5.13 17.21
N ASP A 315 -0.85 -5.24 16.79
CA ASP A 315 -1.24 -5.50 15.41
C ASP A 315 -0.92 -4.28 14.52
N PRO A 316 -0.03 -4.38 13.52
CA PRO A 316 0.18 -3.31 12.54
C PRO A 316 -1.13 -3.00 11.83
N ARG A 317 -1.36 -1.72 11.49
CA ARG A 317 -2.51 -1.32 10.67
C ARG A 317 -2.51 -2.12 9.36
N GLY A 318 -3.51 -2.96 9.16
CA GLY A 318 -3.67 -3.81 7.98
C GLY A 318 -2.96 -5.18 8.01
N ALA A 319 -2.25 -5.56 9.08
CA ALA A 319 -1.61 -6.87 9.14
C ALA A 319 -2.61 -8.01 9.40
N SER A 320 -3.65 -7.78 10.20
CA SER A 320 -4.77 -8.71 10.40
C SER A 320 -5.60 -8.98 9.15
N ALA A 321 -5.51 -8.10 8.14
CA ALA A 321 -6.16 -8.31 6.85
C ALA A 321 -5.41 -9.34 5.99
N MET A 322 -4.16 -9.66 6.33
CA MET A 322 -3.33 -10.55 5.54
C MET A 322 -3.88 -11.98 5.57
N PRO A 323 -4.26 -12.57 4.42
CA PRO A 323 -4.65 -13.96 4.37
C PRO A 323 -3.45 -14.87 4.68
N MET A 324 -3.73 -16.00 5.30
CA MET A 324 -2.75 -17.05 5.48
C MET A 324 -2.93 -18.11 4.40
N LEU A 325 -1.83 -18.57 3.82
CA LEU A 325 -1.81 -19.78 3.02
C LEU A 325 -1.93 -21.01 3.94
N ARG A 326 -3.14 -21.25 4.43
CA ARG A 326 -3.49 -22.50 5.12
C ARG A 326 -3.15 -23.64 4.14
N ASP A 327 -2.40 -24.63 4.60
CA ASP A 327 -1.94 -25.84 3.86
C ASP A 327 -0.51 -25.84 3.31
N LEU A 328 0.20 -24.70 3.21
CA LEU A 328 1.59 -24.70 2.74
C LEU A 328 2.64 -25.05 3.83
N GLY A 329 2.23 -25.13 5.10
CA GLY A 329 3.13 -25.25 6.25
C GLY A 329 3.27 -26.64 6.87
N HIS A 330 2.45 -27.61 6.48
CA HIS A 330 2.61 -28.98 6.97
C HIS A 330 3.54 -29.73 6.04
N LEU A 331 4.84 -29.73 6.36
CA LEU A 331 5.76 -30.72 5.80
C LEU A 331 5.13 -32.10 6.04
N PRO A 332 4.77 -32.86 4.99
CA PRO A 332 4.11 -34.14 5.12
C PRO A 332 5.17 -35.18 5.53
N VAL A 333 5.64 -35.08 6.79
CA VAL A 333 6.79 -35.82 7.30
C VAL A 333 6.55 -37.32 7.18
N ARG A 334 5.31 -37.76 7.36
CA ARG A 334 4.93 -39.17 7.26
C ARG A 334 5.06 -39.67 5.83
N GLU A 335 4.55 -38.92 4.87
CA GLU A 335 4.61 -39.22 3.44
C GLU A 335 6.06 -39.25 2.97
N PHE A 336 6.87 -38.26 3.38
CA PHE A 336 8.30 -38.21 3.09
C PHE A 336 9.04 -39.43 3.69
N LEU A 337 8.71 -39.82 4.93
CA LEU A 337 9.29 -40.98 5.58
C LEU A 337 8.90 -42.28 4.85
N PHE A 338 7.65 -42.44 4.42
CA PHE A 338 7.20 -43.60 3.64
C PHE A 338 7.91 -43.71 2.30
N VAL A 339 8.07 -42.59 1.61
CA VAL A 339 8.84 -42.49 0.37
C VAL A 339 10.29 -42.91 0.61
N LEU A 340 10.94 -42.34 1.64
CA LEU A 340 12.33 -42.64 1.97
C LEU A 340 12.52 -44.10 2.38
N LEU A 341 11.58 -44.67 3.14
CA LEU A 341 11.59 -46.08 3.52
C LEU A 341 11.41 -46.99 2.30
N GLY A 342 10.47 -46.65 1.40
CA GLY A 342 10.27 -47.35 0.14
C GLY A 342 11.53 -47.34 -0.74
N PHE A 343 12.22 -46.20 -0.81
CA PHE A 343 13.49 -46.06 -1.48
C PHE A 343 14.59 -46.94 -0.88
N ALA A 344 14.73 -46.93 0.44
CA ALA A 344 15.71 -47.74 1.16
C ALA A 344 15.46 -49.24 0.96
N LEU A 345 14.20 -49.67 0.98
CA LEU A 345 13.82 -51.06 0.69
C LEU A 345 14.11 -51.44 -0.76
N LEU A 346 13.84 -50.54 -1.70
CA LEU A 346 14.06 -50.76 -3.13
C LEU A 346 15.56 -50.95 -3.44
N ILE A 347 16.42 -50.06 -2.93
CA ILE A 347 17.88 -50.10 -3.18
C ILE A 347 18.58 -51.17 -2.35
N GLY A 348 18.13 -51.43 -1.12
CA GLY A 348 18.75 -52.39 -0.22
C GLY A 348 18.29 -53.82 -0.50
N PRO A 349 17.36 -54.36 0.30
CA PRO A 349 17.00 -55.77 0.26
C PRO A 349 16.43 -56.22 -1.09
N ILE A 350 15.60 -55.39 -1.74
CA ILE A 350 14.91 -55.79 -2.99
C ILE A 350 15.91 -55.89 -4.14
N ASN A 351 16.71 -54.85 -4.39
CA ASN A 351 17.72 -54.86 -5.45
C ASN A 351 18.80 -55.92 -5.21
N PHE A 352 19.27 -56.08 -3.97
CA PHE A 352 20.25 -57.12 -3.64
C PHE A 352 19.71 -58.52 -3.93
N TRP A 353 18.48 -58.82 -3.50
CA TRP A 353 17.82 -60.10 -3.79
C TRP A 353 17.65 -60.34 -5.30
N LEU A 354 17.28 -59.30 -6.06
CA LEU A 354 17.12 -59.38 -7.51
C LEU A 354 18.45 -59.72 -8.21
N VAL A 355 19.54 -59.03 -7.84
CA VAL A 355 20.87 -59.26 -8.42
C VAL A 355 21.43 -60.62 -8.00
N GLN A 356 21.19 -61.05 -6.75
CA GLN A 356 21.58 -62.37 -6.27
C GLN A 356 20.88 -63.48 -7.06
N ARG A 357 19.59 -63.30 -7.36
CA ARG A 357 18.84 -64.23 -8.22
C ARG A 357 19.41 -64.31 -9.64
N TRP A 358 19.97 -63.23 -10.16
CA TRP A 358 20.60 -63.17 -11.48
C TRP A 358 22.09 -63.57 -11.51
N LYS A 359 22.69 -63.90 -10.36
CA LYS A 359 24.09 -64.38 -10.21
C LYS A 359 25.15 -63.47 -10.85
N ARG A 360 24.87 -62.17 -10.99
CA ARG A 360 25.78 -61.19 -11.62
C ARG A 360 25.98 -59.99 -10.69
N PRO A 361 26.87 -60.09 -9.68
CA PRO A 361 27.04 -59.04 -8.66
C PRO A 361 27.48 -57.69 -9.26
N VAL A 362 28.17 -57.70 -10.41
CA VAL A 362 28.56 -56.49 -11.15
C VAL A 362 27.35 -55.63 -11.56
N LEU A 363 26.15 -56.21 -11.71
CA LEU A 363 24.94 -55.46 -12.04
C LEU A 363 24.55 -54.43 -10.97
N LEU A 364 24.96 -54.61 -9.71
CA LEU A 364 24.73 -53.61 -8.65
C LEU A 364 25.30 -52.24 -9.01
N LEU A 365 26.41 -52.21 -9.76
CA LEU A 365 27.08 -50.98 -10.18
C LEU A 365 26.20 -50.14 -11.12
N VAL A 366 25.27 -50.78 -11.84
CA VAL A 366 24.35 -50.14 -12.79
C VAL A 366 22.95 -49.99 -12.20
N THR A 367 22.45 -51.00 -11.47
CA THR A 367 21.07 -50.99 -10.97
C THR A 367 20.85 -49.93 -9.90
N VAL A 368 21.82 -49.67 -9.03
CA VAL A 368 21.69 -48.65 -7.98
C VAL A 368 21.53 -47.23 -8.57
N PRO A 369 22.39 -46.76 -9.49
CA PRO A 369 22.18 -45.47 -10.15
C PRO A 369 20.87 -45.39 -10.94
N VAL A 370 20.50 -46.44 -11.68
CA VAL A 370 19.27 -46.45 -12.51
C VAL A 370 18.02 -46.40 -11.63
N LEU A 371 17.94 -47.23 -10.59
CA LEU A 371 16.81 -47.21 -9.65
C LEU A 371 16.73 -45.86 -8.92
N SER A 372 17.87 -45.28 -8.55
CA SER A 372 17.93 -43.95 -7.94
C SER A 372 17.37 -42.88 -8.86
N LEU A 373 17.79 -42.89 -10.13
CA LEU A 373 17.31 -41.95 -11.14
C LEU A 373 15.81 -42.11 -11.40
N CYS A 374 15.33 -43.35 -11.57
CA CYS A 374 13.91 -43.63 -11.76
C CYS A 374 13.07 -43.19 -10.56
N PHE A 375 13.57 -43.39 -9.34
CA PHE A 375 12.87 -42.96 -8.13
C PHE A 375 12.81 -41.44 -8.02
N CYS A 376 13.91 -40.73 -8.29
CA CYS A 376 13.94 -39.27 -8.31
C CYS A 376 13.00 -38.71 -9.39
N ALA A 377 13.01 -39.29 -10.60
CA ALA A 377 12.12 -38.91 -11.69
C ALA A 377 10.65 -39.18 -11.34
N GLY A 378 10.35 -40.33 -10.71
CA GLY A 378 9.01 -40.65 -10.24
C GLY A 378 8.53 -39.68 -9.16
N LEU A 379 9.39 -39.31 -8.21
CA LEU A 379 9.05 -38.30 -7.22
C LEU A 379 8.78 -36.94 -7.84
N LEU A 380 9.64 -36.47 -8.73
CA LEU A 380 9.41 -35.22 -9.47
C LEU A 380 8.09 -35.27 -10.24
N ALA A 381 7.81 -36.38 -10.94
CA ALA A 381 6.57 -36.55 -11.67
C ALA A 381 5.33 -36.52 -10.75
N ILE A 382 5.39 -37.18 -9.58
CA ILE A 382 4.31 -37.17 -8.60
C ILE A 382 4.11 -35.77 -8.01
N THR A 383 5.19 -35.08 -7.62
CA THR A 383 5.15 -33.73 -7.08
C THR A 383 4.55 -32.76 -8.10
N PHE A 384 5.04 -32.76 -9.35
CA PHE A 384 4.49 -31.90 -10.41
C PHE A 384 3.04 -32.26 -10.78
N SER A 385 2.66 -33.53 -10.72
CA SER A 385 1.27 -33.94 -10.99
C SER A 385 0.31 -33.54 -9.88
N ARG A 386 0.78 -33.44 -8.62
CA ARG A 386 -0.04 -33.10 -7.46
C ARG A 386 -0.10 -31.60 -7.18
N GLU A 387 1.06 -30.94 -7.14
CA GLU A 387 1.17 -29.51 -6.83
C GLU A 387 0.86 -28.64 -8.05
N GLY A 388 1.03 -29.19 -9.25
CA GLY A 388 1.00 -28.41 -10.48
C GLY A 388 2.19 -27.44 -10.58
N PHE A 389 2.16 -26.60 -11.60
CA PHE A 389 3.11 -25.50 -11.79
C PHE A 389 2.50 -24.14 -11.45
N SER A 390 1.25 -24.16 -10.98
CA SER A 390 0.47 -22.95 -10.75
C SER A 390 0.89 -22.28 -9.46
N THR A 391 0.88 -20.95 -9.46
CA THR A 391 1.03 -20.18 -8.23
C THR A 391 -0.19 -20.43 -7.35
N ILE A 392 0.01 -20.65 -6.05
CA ILE A 392 -1.09 -20.73 -5.08
C ILE A 392 -1.29 -19.34 -4.51
N ILE A 393 -2.53 -18.86 -4.48
CA ILE A 393 -2.87 -17.52 -4.01
C ILE A 393 -3.93 -17.63 -2.92
N ALA A 394 -3.78 -16.86 -1.85
CA ALA A 394 -4.87 -16.51 -0.96
C ALA A 394 -4.96 -14.98 -0.93
N SER A 395 -6.17 -14.43 -1.13
CA SER A 395 -6.33 -12.99 -1.19
C SER A 395 -7.58 -12.51 -0.45
N ARG A 396 -7.52 -11.29 0.07
CA ARG A 396 -8.66 -10.58 0.64
C ARG A 396 -8.69 -9.19 0.03
N SER A 397 -9.83 -8.77 -0.49
CA SER A 397 -9.94 -7.46 -1.13
C SER A 397 -11.16 -6.69 -0.67
N LEU A 398 -11.00 -5.37 -0.60
CA LEU A 398 -12.06 -4.41 -0.41
C LEU A 398 -12.07 -3.44 -1.58
N THR A 399 -13.18 -3.36 -2.29
CA THR A 399 -13.37 -2.40 -3.39
C THR A 399 -14.46 -1.39 -3.06
N VAL A 400 -14.19 -0.13 -3.32
CA VAL A 400 -15.21 0.92 -3.39
C VAL A 400 -15.47 1.22 -4.86
N LEU A 401 -16.70 0.96 -5.31
CA LEU A 401 -17.13 1.18 -6.69
C LEU A 401 -18.07 2.38 -6.75
N ASP A 402 -17.61 3.48 -7.33
CA ASP A 402 -18.44 4.65 -7.59
C ASP A 402 -19.03 4.58 -9.00
N GLN A 403 -20.27 4.11 -9.10
CA GLN A 403 -20.92 3.94 -10.40
C GLN A 403 -21.33 5.26 -11.05
N ARG A 404 -21.41 6.36 -10.30
CA ARG A 404 -21.75 7.68 -10.86
C ARG A 404 -20.59 8.20 -11.69
N GLU A 405 -19.40 8.13 -11.11
CA GLU A 405 -18.15 8.60 -11.70
C GLU A 405 -17.46 7.53 -12.56
N GLN A 406 -17.98 6.30 -12.59
CA GLN A 406 -17.35 5.15 -13.25
C GLN A 406 -15.90 4.95 -12.78
N ARG A 407 -15.70 5.03 -11.46
CA ARG A 407 -14.38 4.90 -10.81
C ARG A 407 -14.42 3.82 -9.75
N ARG A 408 -13.26 3.21 -9.51
CA ARG A 408 -13.08 2.24 -8.43
C ARG A 408 -11.78 2.49 -7.68
N ALA A 409 -11.80 2.13 -6.42
CA ALA A 409 -10.60 1.98 -5.62
C ALA A 409 -10.62 0.61 -4.93
N THR A 410 -9.57 -0.17 -5.13
CA THR A 410 -9.43 -1.52 -4.59
C THR A 410 -8.18 -1.61 -3.76
N ALA A 411 -8.30 -2.16 -2.54
CA ALA A 411 -7.18 -2.62 -1.74
C ALA A 411 -7.27 -4.13 -1.60
N GLU A 412 -6.17 -4.83 -1.91
CA GLU A 412 -6.04 -6.28 -1.80
C GLU A 412 -4.82 -6.64 -0.97
N TRP A 413 -5.04 -7.52 0.01
CA TRP A 413 -4.02 -8.19 0.77
C TRP A 413 -3.90 -9.59 0.21
N ARG A 414 -2.74 -9.95 -0.32
CA ARG A 414 -2.52 -11.26 -0.93
C ARG A 414 -1.28 -11.92 -0.39
N ALA A 415 -1.40 -13.21 -0.12
CA ALA A 415 -0.30 -14.13 0.09
C ALA A 415 -0.24 -15.07 -1.11
N PHE A 416 0.95 -15.34 -1.63
CA PHE A 416 1.12 -16.27 -2.72
C PHE A 416 2.39 -17.09 -2.55
N TYR A 417 2.36 -18.27 -3.15
CA TYR A 417 3.47 -19.21 -3.19
C TYR A 417 3.65 -19.66 -4.63
N ALA A 418 4.85 -19.46 -5.17
CA ALA A 418 5.20 -19.86 -6.51
C ALA A 418 6.21 -21.03 -6.46
N PRO A 419 5.83 -22.27 -6.84
CA PRO A 419 6.75 -23.41 -6.88
C PRO A 419 7.97 -23.16 -7.76
N LEU A 420 7.76 -22.43 -8.86
CA LEU A 420 8.77 -21.89 -9.76
C LEU A 420 8.57 -20.37 -9.83
N SER A 421 9.66 -19.60 -9.73
CA SER A 421 9.55 -18.17 -10.02
C SER A 421 9.16 -18.01 -11.50
N PRO A 422 8.16 -17.19 -11.85
CA PRO A 422 7.70 -17.05 -13.23
C PRO A 422 8.73 -16.41 -14.17
N GLY A 423 9.95 -16.10 -13.69
CA GLY A 423 11.08 -15.60 -14.48
C GLY A 423 10.86 -14.20 -15.06
N THR A 424 9.67 -13.63 -14.87
CA THR A 424 9.24 -12.33 -15.37
C THR A 424 9.08 -11.37 -14.19
N ALA A 425 9.46 -10.12 -14.40
CA ALA A 425 9.23 -9.07 -13.42
C ALA A 425 7.73 -8.76 -13.30
N LEU A 426 7.29 -8.39 -12.10
CA LEU A 426 5.97 -7.84 -11.86
C LEU A 426 5.90 -6.43 -12.44
N VAL A 427 5.23 -6.29 -13.56
CA VAL A 427 4.80 -4.98 -14.06
C VAL A 427 3.42 -4.71 -13.49
N THR A 428 3.25 -3.54 -12.90
CA THR A 428 1.95 -3.08 -12.38
C THR A 428 1.34 -2.09 -13.35
N ARG A 429 0.02 -2.13 -13.51
CA ARG A 429 -0.73 -1.16 -14.31
C ARG A 429 -0.58 0.26 -13.77
N ALA A 430 -0.80 1.24 -14.63
CA ALA A 430 -0.90 2.63 -14.22
C ALA A 430 -2.01 2.79 -13.16
N GLY A 431 -1.69 3.45 -12.05
CA GLY A 431 -2.62 3.59 -10.91
C GLY A 431 -2.58 2.45 -9.89
N THR A 432 -1.82 1.39 -10.15
CA THR A 432 -1.57 0.32 -9.18
C THR A 432 -0.28 0.59 -8.40
N THR A 433 -0.37 0.44 -7.08
CA THR A 433 0.74 0.52 -6.15
C THR A 433 0.87 -0.81 -5.43
N LEU A 434 2.10 -1.31 -5.32
CA LEU A 434 2.42 -2.55 -4.62
C LEU A 434 3.25 -2.22 -3.39
N HIS A 435 2.85 -2.77 -2.25
CA HIS A 435 3.49 -2.56 -0.97
C HIS A 435 3.89 -3.90 -0.38
N LEU A 436 5.06 -3.94 0.23
CA LEU A 436 5.51 -5.10 0.98
C LEU A 436 5.02 -4.95 2.43
N PRO A 437 4.33 -5.94 3.00
CA PRO A 437 4.10 -5.97 4.44
C PRO A 437 5.45 -6.09 5.15
N ALA A 438 5.50 -5.63 6.40
CA ALA A 438 6.72 -5.65 7.21
C ALA A 438 7.43 -7.02 7.10
N ALA A 439 8.72 -6.97 6.77
CA ALA A 439 9.54 -8.16 6.54
C ALA A 439 9.46 -9.13 7.73
N GLU A 440 9.24 -10.40 7.43
CA GLU A 440 9.41 -11.44 8.43
C GLU A 440 10.85 -11.44 8.92
N PRO A 441 11.08 -11.39 10.24
CA PRO A 441 12.42 -11.43 10.79
C PRO A 441 13.02 -12.82 10.55
N LEU A 442 14.31 -12.87 10.23
CA LEU A 442 15.19 -14.05 10.39
C LEU A 442 15.26 -15.08 9.25
N SER A 443 15.32 -14.69 7.98
CA SER A 443 16.00 -15.57 7.00
C SER A 443 17.49 -15.23 6.90
N SER A 444 18.36 -16.23 7.05
CA SER A 444 19.82 -16.11 6.89
C SER A 444 20.25 -15.68 5.48
N ARG A 445 19.34 -15.77 4.51
CA ARG A 445 19.53 -15.31 3.13
C ARG A 445 18.95 -13.90 2.97
N ARG A 446 19.77 -12.98 2.44
CA ARG A 446 19.33 -11.64 2.07
C ARG A 446 18.44 -11.72 0.83
N PRO A 447 17.12 -11.43 0.92
CA PRO A 447 16.31 -11.27 -0.28
C PRO A 447 16.80 -10.04 -1.06
N ARG A 448 17.01 -10.24 -2.37
CA ARG A 448 17.35 -9.16 -3.32
C ARG A 448 16.08 -8.71 -4.03
N TYR A 449 15.66 -7.48 -3.82
CA TYR A 449 14.54 -6.81 -4.50
C TYR A 449 15.12 -5.93 -5.61
N VAL A 450 14.62 -6.07 -6.83
CA VAL A 450 15.09 -5.29 -7.97
C VAL A 450 13.93 -4.48 -8.52
N ILE A 451 14.15 -3.18 -8.76
CA ILE A 451 13.17 -2.26 -9.34
C ILE A 451 13.78 -1.61 -10.56
N ASP A 452 13.14 -1.80 -11.71
CA ASP A 452 13.46 -1.02 -12.90
C ASP A 452 12.83 0.37 -12.76
N GLY A 453 13.66 1.42 -12.65
CA GLY A 453 13.20 2.80 -12.48
C GLY A 453 12.50 3.38 -13.71
N GLY A 454 12.72 2.80 -14.90
CA GLY A 454 12.07 3.23 -16.14
C GLY A 454 10.68 2.60 -16.30
N SER A 455 10.59 1.28 -16.18
CA SER A 455 9.32 0.55 -16.37
C SER A 455 8.49 0.38 -15.10
N GLY A 456 9.10 0.58 -13.93
CA GLY A 456 8.51 0.26 -12.63
C GLY A 456 8.35 -1.24 -12.38
N ALA A 457 9.02 -2.09 -13.17
CA ALA A 457 8.95 -3.54 -13.04
C ALA A 457 9.69 -4.01 -11.77
N LEU A 458 9.06 -4.94 -11.04
CA LEU A 458 9.53 -5.42 -9.74
C LEU A 458 9.99 -6.88 -9.85
N ALA A 459 11.25 -7.17 -9.54
CA ALA A 459 11.87 -8.48 -9.72
C ALA A 459 12.60 -8.98 -8.45
N GLY A 460 13.13 -10.20 -8.52
CA GLY A 460 13.82 -10.84 -7.40
C GLY A 460 12.84 -11.28 -6.30
N ALA A 461 13.04 -10.79 -5.08
CA ALA A 461 12.29 -11.19 -3.90
C ALA A 461 10.85 -10.67 -3.85
N TYR A 462 10.43 -9.85 -4.81
CA TYR A 462 9.01 -9.60 -5.07
C TYR A 462 8.27 -10.86 -5.54
N LEU A 463 8.95 -11.83 -6.18
CA LEU A 463 8.38 -13.11 -6.61
C LEU A 463 9.33 -14.27 -6.31
N PRO A 464 9.55 -14.58 -5.02
CA PRO A 464 10.52 -15.59 -4.64
C PRO A 464 10.00 -16.98 -5.02
N SER A 465 10.90 -17.84 -5.53
CA SER A 465 10.58 -19.24 -5.75
C SER A 465 10.54 -20.00 -4.44
N ARG A 466 9.51 -20.84 -4.25
CA ARG A 466 9.31 -21.74 -3.12
C ARG A 466 9.31 -21.06 -1.76
N ARG A 467 8.93 -19.79 -1.72
CA ARG A 467 8.69 -19.04 -0.48
C ARG A 467 7.34 -18.36 -0.60
N GLU A 468 6.63 -18.32 0.51
CA GLU A 468 5.49 -17.42 0.61
C GLU A 468 5.99 -15.98 0.49
N ALA A 469 5.32 -15.22 -0.35
CA ALA A 469 5.46 -13.79 -0.42
C ALA A 469 4.08 -13.16 -0.21
N ARG A 470 4.08 -12.00 0.42
CA ARG A 470 2.87 -11.27 0.78
C ARG A 470 2.97 -9.88 0.22
N HIS A 471 1.89 -9.39 -0.37
CA HIS A 471 1.79 -8.06 -0.95
C HIS A 471 0.50 -7.40 -0.50
N VAL A 472 0.54 -6.08 -0.41
CA VAL A 472 -0.68 -5.26 -0.44
C VAL A 472 -0.69 -4.50 -1.75
N VAL A 473 -1.76 -4.65 -2.51
CA VAL A 473 -1.96 -3.97 -3.78
C VAL A 473 -3.08 -2.96 -3.60
N ILE A 474 -2.81 -1.72 -3.98
CA ILE A 474 -3.83 -0.67 -3.99
C ILE A 474 -3.91 -0.13 -5.41
N GLU A 475 -5.10 -0.17 -5.98
CA GLU A 475 -5.39 0.28 -7.34
C GLU A 475 -6.50 1.32 -7.31
N GLU A 476 -6.30 2.39 -8.07
CA GLU A 476 -7.37 3.32 -8.45
C GLU A 476 -7.40 3.41 -9.98
N SER A 477 -8.59 3.21 -10.55
CA SER A 477 -8.79 3.19 -11.99
C SER A 477 -10.24 3.48 -12.39
N ALA A 478 -10.43 3.89 -13.65
CA ALA A 478 -11.74 3.95 -14.28
C ALA A 478 -12.31 2.52 -14.47
N CYS A 479 -13.63 2.38 -14.35
CA CYS A 479 -14.32 1.10 -14.29
C CYS A 479 -15.67 1.19 -15.02
N ALA A 480 -15.90 0.31 -15.99
CA ALA A 480 -17.16 0.24 -16.73
C ALA A 480 -18.14 -0.80 -16.12
N GLU A 481 -17.57 -1.72 -15.35
CA GLU A 481 -18.24 -2.78 -14.61
C GLU A 481 -19.14 -2.18 -13.54
N ARG A 482 -20.37 -2.70 -13.46
CA ARG A 482 -21.41 -2.14 -12.59
C ARG A 482 -22.48 -3.17 -12.26
N LEU A 483 -23.32 -2.85 -11.29
CA LEU A 483 -24.63 -3.46 -11.13
C LEU A 483 -25.68 -2.53 -11.73
N ALA A 484 -26.50 -3.09 -12.61
CA ALA A 484 -27.63 -2.39 -13.18
C ALA A 484 -28.89 -2.73 -12.39
N PHE A 485 -29.60 -1.71 -11.94
CA PHE A 485 -30.84 -1.86 -11.17
C PHE A 485 -32.01 -1.40 -12.03
N ASP A 486 -33.12 -2.11 -11.94
CA ASP A 486 -34.38 -1.79 -12.59
C ASP A 486 -35.50 -1.96 -11.55
N ARG A 487 -36.38 -0.96 -11.43
CA ARG A 487 -37.46 -0.98 -10.44
C ARG A 487 -38.79 -1.21 -11.17
N LYS A 488 -39.47 -2.29 -10.81
CA LYS A 488 -40.81 -2.63 -11.32
C LYS A 488 -41.80 -2.68 -10.17
N GLY A 489 -42.48 -1.57 -9.93
CA GLY A 489 -43.35 -1.41 -8.76
C GLY A 489 -42.52 -1.46 -7.47
N SER A 490 -42.84 -2.38 -6.56
CA SER A 490 -42.09 -2.59 -5.31
C SER A 490 -40.91 -3.54 -5.44
N ALA A 491 -40.76 -4.24 -6.58
CA ALA A 491 -39.69 -5.19 -6.81
C ALA A 491 -38.45 -4.48 -7.38
N LEU A 492 -37.29 -4.72 -6.77
CA LEU A 492 -35.99 -4.25 -7.25
C LEU A 492 -35.30 -5.40 -7.98
N ARG A 493 -35.05 -5.24 -9.27
CA ARG A 493 -34.31 -6.21 -10.08
C ARG A 493 -32.87 -5.74 -10.23
N VAL A 494 -31.92 -6.65 -10.06
CA VAL A 494 -30.49 -6.41 -10.30
C VAL A 494 -30.02 -7.23 -11.49
N THR A 495 -29.10 -6.68 -12.27
CA THR A 495 -28.33 -7.38 -13.30
C THR A 495 -26.85 -7.22 -13.01
N ASN A 496 -26.15 -8.35 -12.94
CA ASN A 496 -24.73 -8.39 -12.62
C ASN A 496 -23.88 -8.10 -13.87
N LEU A 497 -23.28 -6.92 -13.96
CA LEU A 497 -22.33 -6.56 -15.02
C LEU A 497 -20.92 -6.34 -14.44
N LEU A 498 -20.56 -7.05 -13.36
CA LEU A 498 -19.24 -6.95 -12.73
C LEU A 498 -18.17 -7.83 -13.39
N GLY A 499 -18.58 -8.75 -14.28
CA GLY A 499 -17.66 -9.70 -14.92
C GLY A 499 -17.30 -10.92 -14.07
N VAL A 500 -17.82 -11.01 -12.84
CA VAL A 500 -17.63 -12.12 -11.88
C VAL A 500 -18.94 -12.47 -11.21
N ALA A 501 -19.07 -13.69 -10.69
CA ALA A 501 -20.25 -14.09 -9.95
C ALA A 501 -20.37 -13.33 -8.61
N LEU A 502 -21.61 -12.92 -8.31
CA LEU A 502 -21.99 -12.41 -6.99
C LEU A 502 -22.35 -13.58 -6.09
N ARG A 503 -21.67 -13.70 -4.95
CA ARG A 503 -22.03 -14.68 -3.92
C ARG A 503 -23.15 -14.17 -3.02
N ALA A 504 -23.13 -12.87 -2.72
CA ALA A 504 -24.13 -12.20 -1.91
C ALA A 504 -24.22 -10.72 -2.28
N LEU A 505 -25.39 -10.12 -2.10
CA LEU A 505 -25.64 -8.70 -2.36
C LEU A 505 -26.68 -8.16 -1.37
N GLU A 506 -26.38 -7.01 -0.78
CA GLU A 506 -27.27 -6.19 0.03
C GLU A 506 -27.36 -4.80 -0.59
N VAL A 507 -28.58 -4.33 -0.84
CA VAL A 507 -28.85 -3.02 -1.45
C VAL A 507 -29.70 -2.20 -0.50
N TYR A 508 -29.34 -0.93 -0.35
CA TYR A 508 -30.06 0.07 0.41
C TYR A 508 -30.54 1.13 -0.57
N ASP A 509 -31.86 1.24 -0.71
CA ASP A 509 -32.45 2.22 -1.62
C ASP A 509 -32.44 3.65 -1.04
N SER A 510 -33.02 4.58 -1.80
CA SER A 510 -33.19 6.00 -1.46
C SER A 510 -33.97 6.21 -0.15
N ALA A 511 -34.88 5.30 0.19
CA ALA A 511 -35.64 5.30 1.42
C ALA A 511 -34.89 4.61 2.59
N GLY A 512 -33.72 4.03 2.31
CA GLY A 512 -32.94 3.24 3.27
C GLY A 512 -33.50 1.83 3.50
N ALA A 513 -34.45 1.37 2.68
CA ALA A 513 -34.97 0.02 2.77
C ALA A 513 -33.94 -0.98 2.23
N ARG A 514 -33.78 -2.10 2.95
CA ARG A 514 -32.80 -3.14 2.64
C ARG A 514 -33.41 -4.22 1.75
N HIS A 515 -32.73 -4.51 0.64
CA HIS A 515 -33.05 -5.58 -0.29
C HIS A 515 -31.86 -6.54 -0.38
N VAL A 516 -32.12 -7.85 -0.43
CA VAL A 516 -31.07 -8.88 -0.43
C VAL A 516 -31.25 -9.85 -1.59
N LEU A 517 -30.12 -10.33 -2.08
CA LEU A 517 -30.07 -11.39 -3.09
C LEU A 517 -30.25 -12.75 -2.41
N ALA A 518 -31.21 -13.55 -2.91
CA ALA A 518 -31.54 -14.84 -2.31
C ALA A 518 -30.55 -15.96 -2.66
N GLU A 519 -30.02 -15.95 -3.89
CA GLU A 519 -29.10 -16.97 -4.42
C GLU A 519 -27.95 -16.30 -5.19
N PRO A 520 -26.77 -16.94 -5.28
CA PRO A 520 -25.66 -16.41 -6.06
C PRO A 520 -26.07 -16.05 -7.49
N LEU A 521 -25.53 -14.94 -8.00
CA LEU A 521 -25.89 -14.40 -9.31
C LEU A 521 -24.68 -14.37 -10.24
N GLU A 522 -24.71 -15.23 -11.26
CA GLU A 522 -23.67 -15.30 -12.29
C GLU A 522 -23.47 -13.98 -13.03
N SER A 523 -22.28 -13.80 -13.61
CA SER A 523 -22.00 -12.64 -14.46
C SER A 523 -22.93 -12.60 -15.67
N GLY A 524 -23.55 -11.44 -15.91
CA GLY A 524 -24.53 -11.21 -16.98
C GLY A 524 -25.97 -11.63 -16.63
N ALA A 525 -26.20 -12.33 -15.52
CA ALA A 525 -27.52 -12.76 -15.10
C ALA A 525 -28.28 -11.64 -14.35
N SER A 526 -29.61 -11.79 -14.27
CA SER A 526 -30.48 -10.89 -13.51
C SER A 526 -31.32 -11.65 -12.49
N ALA A 527 -31.53 -11.06 -11.32
CA ALA A 527 -32.41 -11.60 -10.27
C ALA A 527 -33.25 -10.49 -9.62
N GLU A 528 -34.38 -10.87 -9.03
CA GLU A 528 -35.18 -9.99 -8.18
C GLU A 528 -34.63 -10.05 -6.74
N LEU A 529 -34.54 -8.89 -6.11
CA LEU A 529 -34.09 -8.76 -4.73
C LEU A 529 -35.29 -8.84 -3.78
N ALA A 530 -35.13 -9.60 -2.71
CA ALA A 530 -36.14 -9.76 -1.69
C ALA A 530 -36.02 -8.65 -0.63
N PRO A 531 -37.14 -8.02 -0.20
CA PRO A 531 -37.10 -7.08 0.90
C PRO A 531 -36.73 -7.79 2.20
N ALA A 532 -35.75 -7.27 2.93
CA ALA A 532 -35.32 -7.82 4.21
C ALA A 532 -35.92 -7.01 5.37
N SER A 533 -36.84 -7.64 6.12
CA SER A 533 -37.64 -6.99 7.16
C SER A 533 -36.93 -6.84 8.52
N SER A 534 -35.75 -7.43 8.74
CA SER A 534 -34.97 -7.21 9.96
C SER A 534 -33.48 -7.01 9.70
N ARG A 535 -32.91 -6.02 10.41
CA ARG A 535 -31.48 -5.78 10.53
C ARG A 535 -30.90 -6.80 11.52
N SER A 536 -30.84 -8.08 11.15
CA SER A 536 -30.01 -9.01 11.91
C SER A 536 -28.56 -8.56 11.73
N GLU A 537 -28.03 -7.83 12.72
CA GLU A 537 -26.69 -7.23 12.68
C GLU A 537 -25.62 -8.30 12.43
N ALA A 538 -25.76 -9.49 13.00
CA ALA A 538 -24.76 -10.56 12.93
C ALA A 538 -24.46 -11.11 11.51
N SER A 539 -25.23 -10.76 10.49
CA SER A 539 -25.06 -11.29 9.12
C SER A 539 -25.03 -10.23 8.02
N SER A 540 -24.92 -8.94 8.36
CA SER A 540 -24.89 -7.89 7.32
C SER A 540 -23.54 -7.83 6.60
N LEU A 541 -23.57 -7.86 5.26
CA LEU A 541 -22.41 -7.60 4.40
C LEU A 541 -21.80 -6.22 4.66
N LEU A 542 -22.61 -5.21 4.99
CA LEU A 542 -22.09 -3.89 5.37
C LEU A 542 -21.20 -3.97 6.62
N LEU A 543 -21.61 -4.70 7.65
CA LEU A 543 -20.75 -4.87 8.82
C LEU A 543 -19.45 -5.62 8.50
N ARG A 544 -19.49 -6.59 7.57
CA ARG A 544 -18.28 -7.24 7.07
C ARG A 544 -17.37 -6.28 6.32
N VAL A 545 -17.93 -5.40 5.49
CA VAL A 545 -17.19 -4.30 4.84
C VAL A 545 -16.58 -3.36 5.89
N GLU A 546 -17.34 -2.96 6.90
CA GLU A 546 -16.86 -2.07 7.97
C GLU A 546 -15.86 -2.74 8.91
N SER A 547 -15.90 -4.06 9.08
CA SER A 547 -14.97 -4.83 9.91
C SER A 547 -13.82 -5.48 9.12
N PHE A 548 -13.75 -5.22 7.81
CA PHE A 548 -12.69 -5.72 6.96
C PHE A 548 -11.32 -5.28 7.52
N GLY A 549 -10.40 -6.23 7.72
CA GLY A 549 -9.18 -5.98 8.50
C GLY A 549 -9.48 -5.83 10.00
N TYR A 550 -9.48 -6.97 10.70
CA TYR A 550 -9.70 -7.12 12.15
C TYR A 550 -9.02 -6.00 12.97
N ALA A 551 -9.63 -5.60 14.09
CA ALA A 551 -9.23 -4.47 14.96
C ALA A 551 -9.54 -3.05 14.44
N GLY A 552 -10.44 -2.93 13.47
CA GLY A 552 -10.82 -1.62 12.94
C GLY A 552 -9.67 -1.02 12.16
N THR A 553 -9.31 -1.64 11.04
CA THR A 553 -8.31 -1.11 10.11
C THR A 553 -8.90 -0.77 8.74
N THR A 554 -10.22 -0.87 8.61
CA THR A 554 -11.00 -0.33 7.52
C THR A 554 -11.02 1.20 7.56
N PRO A 555 -10.69 1.87 6.45
CA PRO A 555 -10.89 3.30 6.34
C PRO A 555 -12.35 3.68 6.10
N LEU A 556 -13.19 2.71 5.70
CA LEU A 556 -14.61 2.90 5.48
C LEU A 556 -15.39 2.77 6.79
N ARG A 557 -15.93 3.89 7.25
CA ARG A 557 -17.09 3.87 8.16
C ARG A 557 -18.35 3.71 7.32
N ILE A 558 -19.45 3.19 7.82
CA ILE A 558 -20.70 3.19 7.05
C ILE A 558 -21.64 4.23 7.67
N PRO A 559 -22.38 5.04 6.89
CA PRO A 559 -23.38 5.94 7.45
C PRO A 559 -24.37 5.15 8.31
N SER A 560 -24.85 5.72 9.42
CA SER A 560 -25.83 5.05 10.29
C SER A 560 -27.11 4.69 9.54
N GLU A 561 -27.49 5.55 8.58
CA GLU A 561 -28.56 5.37 7.60
C GLU A 561 -27.96 5.24 6.19
N PRO A 562 -27.56 4.04 5.77
CA PRO A 562 -27.08 3.82 4.41
C PRO A 562 -28.24 4.05 3.43
N ARG A 563 -28.03 4.93 2.46
CA ARG A 563 -28.98 5.22 1.36
C ARG A 563 -28.22 5.20 0.04
N ASP A 564 -28.86 4.65 -0.98
CA ASP A 564 -28.29 4.54 -2.33
C ASP A 564 -26.91 3.87 -2.33
N LEU A 565 -26.77 2.81 -1.53
CA LEU A 565 -25.53 2.06 -1.34
C LEU A 565 -25.81 0.58 -1.48
N TYR A 566 -24.79 -0.18 -1.88
CA TYR A 566 -24.87 -1.63 -1.82
C TYR A 566 -23.55 -2.24 -1.34
N ALA A 567 -23.65 -3.38 -0.68
CA ALA A 567 -22.51 -4.22 -0.34
C ALA A 567 -22.64 -5.56 -1.06
N ALA A 568 -21.55 -6.04 -1.65
CA ALA A 568 -21.52 -7.31 -2.35
C ALA A 568 -20.32 -8.15 -1.93
N GLU A 569 -20.50 -9.47 -1.93
CA GLU A 569 -19.41 -10.43 -1.94
C GLU A 569 -19.29 -11.02 -3.34
N VAL A 570 -18.09 -10.95 -3.93
CA VAL A 570 -17.81 -11.47 -5.27
C VAL A 570 -16.88 -12.68 -5.20
N GLU A 571 -16.92 -13.53 -6.23
CA GLU A 571 -16.10 -14.73 -6.29
C GLU A 571 -14.59 -14.45 -6.31
N ALA A 572 -14.19 -13.44 -7.08
CA ALA A 572 -12.83 -12.97 -7.26
C ALA A 572 -12.87 -11.46 -7.50
N PRO A 573 -11.79 -10.69 -7.25
CA PRO A 573 -11.76 -9.29 -7.58
C PRO A 573 -11.62 -9.16 -9.11
N PRO A 574 -12.68 -8.76 -9.85
CA PRO A 574 -12.68 -8.81 -11.33
C PRO A 574 -11.66 -7.87 -11.98
N TRP A 575 -11.18 -6.93 -11.19
CA TRP A 575 -10.48 -5.73 -11.64
C TRP A 575 -8.99 -5.77 -11.43
N LEU A 576 -8.55 -6.58 -10.49
CA LEU A 576 -7.25 -6.42 -9.91
C LEU A 576 -6.16 -6.83 -10.88
N ASP A 577 -5.13 -5.99 -10.96
CA ASP A 577 -3.93 -6.34 -11.71
C ASP A 577 -3.20 -7.53 -11.05
N ARG A 578 -3.51 -8.72 -11.56
CA ARG A 578 -2.78 -9.94 -11.22
C ARG A 578 -1.38 -9.94 -11.86
N GLY A 579 -1.07 -9.02 -12.78
CA GLY A 579 0.20 -9.02 -13.51
C GLY A 579 0.47 -10.39 -14.14
N PRO A 580 1.72 -10.90 -14.10
CA PRO A 580 2.04 -12.25 -14.54
C PRO A 580 1.61 -13.35 -13.54
N LEU A 581 1.07 -13.01 -12.37
CA LEU A 581 0.66 -13.99 -11.35
C LEU A 581 -0.65 -14.65 -11.77
N ARG A 582 -0.55 -15.68 -12.61
CA ARG A 582 -1.62 -16.64 -12.81
C ARG A 582 -1.50 -17.71 -11.73
N GLY A 583 -2.52 -17.80 -10.89
CA GLY A 583 -2.55 -18.74 -9.79
C GLY A 583 -3.92 -19.31 -9.51
N ASN A 584 -3.92 -20.47 -8.86
CA ASN A 584 -5.11 -21.05 -8.28
C ASN A 584 -5.35 -20.37 -6.93
N GLU A 585 -6.47 -19.67 -6.82
CA GLU A 585 -6.86 -19.02 -5.58
C GLU A 585 -7.53 -20.05 -4.67
N ILE A 586 -6.85 -20.42 -3.59
CA ILE A 586 -7.32 -21.47 -2.66
C ILE A 586 -8.22 -20.90 -1.55
N SER A 587 -8.13 -19.60 -1.29
CA SER A 587 -8.93 -18.90 -0.29
C SER A 587 -9.05 -17.43 -0.67
N GLY A 588 -10.28 -16.97 -0.90
CA GLY A 588 -10.58 -15.60 -1.30
C GLY A 588 -11.75 -15.01 -0.51
N GLU A 589 -11.60 -13.79 0.00
CA GLU A 589 -12.71 -12.96 0.48
C GLU A 589 -12.70 -11.61 -0.24
N HIS A 590 -13.68 -11.37 -1.09
CA HIS A 590 -13.73 -10.16 -1.91
C HIS A 590 -15.01 -9.39 -1.64
N LEU A 591 -14.87 -8.29 -0.91
CA LEU A 591 -15.97 -7.41 -0.57
C LEU A 591 -15.95 -6.18 -1.46
N LEU A 592 -17.15 -5.71 -1.78
CA LEU A 592 -17.38 -4.51 -2.53
C LEU A 592 -18.41 -3.64 -1.81
N LEU A 593 -18.13 -2.33 -1.77
CA LEU A 593 -19.08 -1.29 -1.42
C LEU A 593 -19.32 -0.44 -2.67
N GLY A 594 -20.55 -0.40 -3.16
CA GLY A 594 -20.89 0.40 -4.32
C GLY A 594 -21.84 1.54 -3.99
N THR A 595 -21.69 2.66 -4.69
CA THR A 595 -22.60 3.80 -4.62
C THR A 595 -23.55 3.77 -5.82
N LEU A 596 -24.82 4.07 -5.56
CA LEU A 596 -25.88 4.08 -6.55
C LEU A 596 -26.25 5.51 -6.93
N ALA A 597 -26.66 5.65 -8.18
CA ALA A 597 -27.38 6.81 -8.71
C ALA A 597 -28.90 6.54 -8.72
N LEU A 598 -29.43 5.90 -7.67
CA LEU A 598 -30.82 5.41 -7.66
C LEU A 598 -31.87 6.53 -7.75
N GLY A 599 -31.53 7.77 -7.39
CA GLY A 599 -32.41 8.92 -7.58
C GLY A 599 -32.87 9.11 -9.05
N GLU A 600 -32.12 8.60 -10.03
CA GLU A 600 -32.52 8.64 -11.44
C GLU A 600 -33.50 7.51 -11.83
N LEU A 601 -33.55 6.42 -11.06
CA LEU A 601 -34.47 5.28 -11.29
C LEU A 601 -35.90 5.57 -10.83
N GLU A 602 -36.10 6.54 -9.94
CA GLU A 602 -37.45 6.98 -9.53
C GLU A 602 -38.06 8.02 -10.50
N ALA A 603 -37.24 8.64 -11.36
CA ALA A 603 -37.67 9.63 -12.34
C ALA A 603 -38.02 9.03 -13.72
N ARG A 604 -37.76 7.74 -13.94
CA ARG A 604 -38.11 6.97 -15.14
C ARG A 604 -39.25 6.01 -14.84
#